data_AF-A0A673HMN5-F1
#
_entry.id   AF-A0A673HMN5-F1
#
_cell.length_a   1.000
_cell.length_b   1.000
_cell.length_c   1.000
_cell.angle_alpha   90.00
_cell.angle_beta   90.00
_cell.angle_gamma   90.00
#
_symmetry.space_group_name_H-M   'P 1'
#
loop_
_entity.id
_entity.type
_entity.pdbx_description
1 polymer ?
#
loop_
_entity_poly.entity_id
_entity_poly.type
_entity_poly.pdbx_seq_one_letter_code
_entity_poly.pdbx_strand_id
1 'polypeptide(L)'
;MASFMHASVSILLLSTLTSAMRGDYSPTQDICNPNDGFGIYCPTTCGVADYLQRYVPDMDRELDQMEQDLEAIANITRGAQDKVVYLKDSETQAQKQAPDTYIKKSTSMLDDILRFEKSILAQEDQIYQLQSILQANEKRITDLKQMSQQLDQMCKEPCKDTVEIQTVTGKDCQDIANKGAKVSGLYYVKPARAPEAFLVYCEIDSFGRGWTVLQRRRDGSVDFNKNWIQYKEGFGYLSPDDRTEFWLGNEKMHLLSVQSSVPYVLRIEMVDWEGNKKVKGMV
;
A
#
# COMPACT_ATOMS: atom_id res chain seq x y z
N MET A 1 -0.49 -8.35 -45.02
CA MET A 1 0.91 -8.74 -44.72
C MET A 1 0.87 -9.46 -43.39
N ALA A 2 0.60 -10.76 -43.41
CA ALA A 2 1.62 -11.83 -43.36
C ALA A 2 2.27 -11.86 -41.96
N SER A 3 1.69 -12.60 -41.02
CA SER A 3 1.98 -14.02 -40.71
C SER A 3 3.05 -14.15 -39.63
N PHE A 4 2.62 -14.27 -38.36
CA PHE A 4 3.42 -14.87 -37.29
C PHE A 4 2.86 -16.28 -37.03
N MET A 5 3.61 -17.29 -37.47
CA MET A 5 3.38 -18.70 -37.16
C MET A 5 4.68 -19.27 -36.60
N HIS A 6 4.54 -19.98 -35.49
CA HIS A 6 5.60 -20.65 -34.74
C HIS A 6 6.37 -21.69 -35.57
N ALA A 7 7.68 -21.79 -35.33
CA ALA A 7 8.44 -23.00 -35.60
C ALA A 7 9.48 -23.20 -34.49
N SER A 8 9.13 -24.05 -33.54
CA SER A 8 10.00 -24.65 -32.54
C SER A 8 10.87 -25.73 -33.19
N VAL A 9 12.20 -25.63 -33.05
CA VAL A 9 13.16 -26.65 -33.49
C VAL A 9 13.29 -27.70 -32.39
N SER A 10 12.75 -28.89 -32.69
CA SER A 10 12.86 -30.10 -31.88
C SER A 10 14.23 -30.76 -32.08
N ILE A 11 14.88 -31.14 -30.98
CA ILE A 11 16.11 -31.95 -30.94
C ILE A 11 15.72 -33.42 -31.15
N LEU A 12 16.13 -34.00 -32.27
CA LEU A 12 16.03 -35.44 -32.55
C LEU A 12 17.33 -36.11 -32.10
N LEU A 13 17.25 -36.91 -31.02
CA LEU A 13 18.24 -37.92 -30.66
C LEU A 13 18.11 -39.09 -31.65
N LEU A 14 19.14 -39.30 -32.48
CA LEU A 14 19.29 -40.51 -33.29
C LEU A 14 20.36 -41.41 -32.68
N SER A 15 19.88 -42.50 -32.07
CA SER A 15 20.58 -43.75 -31.90
C SER A 15 20.52 -44.56 -33.19
N THR A 16 21.67 -45.01 -33.72
CA THR A 16 21.70 -46.17 -34.64
C THR A 16 22.96 -46.99 -34.44
N LEU A 17 22.73 -48.29 -34.23
CA LEU A 17 23.69 -49.37 -34.18
C LEU A 17 24.36 -49.64 -35.53
N THR A 18 25.60 -50.12 -35.50
CA THR A 18 26.14 -51.09 -36.46
C THR A 18 27.10 -52.00 -35.68
N SER A 19 26.72 -53.21 -35.25
CA SER A 19 26.62 -54.44 -36.06
C SER A 19 27.93 -54.81 -36.74
N ALA A 20 28.94 -55.22 -35.97
CA ALA A 20 29.96 -56.13 -36.47
C ALA A 20 29.47 -57.55 -36.18
N MET A 21 28.97 -58.19 -37.24
CA MET A 21 28.50 -59.56 -37.26
C MET A 21 29.57 -60.48 -36.65
N ARG A 22 29.18 -61.24 -35.62
CA ARG A 22 29.79 -62.54 -35.37
C ARG A 22 29.82 -63.27 -36.71
N GLY A 23 31.01 -63.57 -37.21
CA GLY A 23 31.19 -64.64 -38.17
C GLY A 23 30.82 -65.93 -37.46
N ASP A 24 29.52 -66.21 -37.42
CA ASP A 24 28.97 -67.48 -37.00
C ASP A 24 29.63 -68.56 -37.85
N TYR A 25 30.41 -69.38 -37.16
CA TYR A 25 30.85 -70.67 -37.60
C TYR A 25 29.62 -71.55 -37.77
N SER A 26 29.17 -71.78 -39.01
CA SER A 26 28.25 -72.88 -39.32
C SER A 26 28.11 -73.10 -40.83
N PRO A 27 27.76 -74.32 -41.25
CA PRO A 27 28.75 -75.29 -41.69
C PRO A 27 28.28 -75.81 -43.05
N THR A 28 28.48 -75.02 -44.10
CA THR A 28 27.89 -75.36 -45.39
C THR A 28 28.81 -74.95 -46.52
N GLN A 29 29.86 -75.74 -46.74
CA GLN A 29 30.15 -76.18 -48.09
C GLN A 29 30.97 -77.45 -48.01
N ASP A 30 30.18 -78.52 -47.89
CA ASP A 30 30.37 -79.87 -48.36
C ASP A 30 31.66 -80.19 -49.11
N ILE A 31 31.98 -81.48 -49.04
CA ILE A 31 32.83 -82.21 -49.97
C ILE A 31 34.33 -82.18 -49.64
N CYS A 32 34.69 -82.45 -48.37
CA CYS A 32 35.65 -83.54 -48.20
C CYS A 32 34.83 -84.83 -48.31
N ASN A 33 34.50 -85.29 -49.52
CA ASN A 33 33.80 -86.55 -49.74
C ASN A 33 34.75 -87.56 -50.40
N PRO A 34 35.53 -88.30 -49.60
CA PRO A 34 36.48 -89.28 -50.08
C PRO A 34 35.85 -90.65 -49.80
N ASN A 35 35.19 -91.21 -50.80
CA ASN A 35 34.56 -92.51 -50.64
C ASN A 35 35.60 -93.63 -50.83
N ASP A 36 36.68 -93.56 -50.05
CA ASP A 36 37.84 -94.48 -50.04
C ASP A 36 38.05 -95.16 -48.67
N GLY A 37 37.24 -94.83 -47.66
CA GLY A 37 37.22 -95.49 -46.35
C GLY A 37 38.09 -94.86 -45.25
N PHE A 38 38.70 -93.69 -45.47
CA PHE A 38 39.67 -93.09 -44.54
C PHE A 38 39.17 -91.88 -43.71
N GLY A 39 37.89 -91.51 -43.79
CA GLY A 39 37.28 -90.45 -42.97
C GLY A 39 37.40 -89.04 -43.56
N ILE A 40 37.27 -87.99 -42.73
CA ILE A 40 37.31 -86.59 -43.20
C ILE A 40 38.75 -86.11 -43.30
N TYR A 41 39.09 -85.48 -44.42
CA TYR A 41 40.44 -84.99 -44.67
C TYR A 41 40.57 -83.54 -44.20
N CYS A 42 41.59 -83.29 -43.40
CA CYS A 42 42.03 -81.95 -43.04
C CYS A 42 43.28 -81.58 -43.85
N PRO A 43 43.54 -80.30 -44.12
CA PRO A 43 44.81 -79.86 -44.66
C PRO A 43 45.97 -80.42 -43.84
N THR A 44 47.01 -80.89 -44.51
CA THR A 44 48.19 -81.40 -43.82
C THR A 44 48.89 -80.27 -43.06
N THR A 45 49.74 -80.63 -42.10
CA THR A 45 50.59 -79.65 -41.40
C THR A 45 51.44 -78.83 -42.37
N CYS A 46 51.81 -79.38 -43.52
CA CYS A 46 52.47 -78.64 -44.61
C CYS A 46 51.53 -77.59 -45.25
N GLY A 47 50.26 -77.93 -45.49
CA GLY A 47 49.29 -76.98 -46.05
C GLY A 47 48.95 -75.84 -45.09
N VAL A 48 48.86 -76.13 -43.79
CA VAL A 48 48.68 -75.10 -42.76
C VAL A 48 49.93 -74.24 -42.61
N ALA A 49 51.13 -74.83 -42.67
CA ALA A 49 52.38 -74.10 -42.62
C ALA A 49 52.59 -73.18 -43.84
N ASP A 50 52.24 -73.61 -45.05
CA ASP A 50 52.28 -72.76 -46.26
C ASP A 50 51.28 -71.61 -46.18
N TYR A 51 50.07 -71.86 -45.66
CA TYR A 51 49.10 -70.82 -45.39
C TYR A 51 49.64 -69.78 -44.40
N LEU A 52 50.22 -70.23 -43.28
CA LEU A 52 50.81 -69.34 -42.29
C LEU A 52 52.02 -68.58 -42.85
N GLN A 53 52.86 -69.21 -43.69
CA GLN A 53 53.97 -68.52 -44.35
C GLN A 53 53.53 -67.41 -45.31
N ARG A 54 52.34 -67.51 -45.91
CA ARG A 54 51.80 -66.43 -46.74
C ARG A 54 51.05 -65.38 -45.95
N TYR A 55 50.32 -65.78 -44.91
CA TYR A 55 49.46 -64.88 -44.15
C TYR A 55 50.23 -64.03 -43.13
N VAL A 56 51.23 -64.61 -42.46
CA VAL A 56 51.98 -63.94 -41.39
C VAL A 56 52.73 -62.68 -41.89
N PRO A 57 53.46 -62.70 -43.03
CA PRO A 57 54.17 -61.51 -43.50
C PRO A 57 53.26 -60.34 -43.88
N ASP A 58 52.08 -60.64 -44.46
CA ASP A 58 51.11 -59.60 -44.80
C ASP A 58 50.48 -58.99 -43.55
N MET A 59 50.14 -59.82 -42.55
CA MET A 59 49.67 -59.35 -41.25
C MET A 59 50.71 -58.57 -40.46
N ASP A 60 51.96 -59.02 -40.45
CA ASP A 60 53.06 -58.32 -39.77
C ASP A 60 53.28 -56.93 -40.40
N ARG A 61 53.22 -56.85 -41.74
CA ARG A 61 53.29 -55.56 -42.45
C ARG A 61 52.12 -54.63 -42.10
N GLU A 62 50.91 -55.18 -41.97
CA GLU A 62 49.74 -54.38 -41.55
C GLU A 62 49.86 -53.91 -40.09
N LEU A 63 50.41 -54.74 -39.20
CA LEU A 63 50.68 -54.34 -37.82
C LEU A 63 51.73 -53.23 -37.75
N ASP A 64 52.84 -53.37 -38.48
CA ASP A 64 53.91 -52.38 -38.56
C ASP A 64 53.38 -51.04 -39.11
N GLN A 65 52.52 -51.09 -40.13
CA GLN A 65 51.88 -49.90 -40.70
C GLN A 65 50.98 -49.21 -39.66
N MET A 66 50.21 -50.00 -38.91
CA MET A 66 49.31 -49.47 -37.90
C MET A 66 50.07 -48.84 -36.73
N GLU A 67 51.22 -49.40 -36.34
CA GLU A 67 52.11 -48.83 -35.33
C GLU A 67 52.69 -47.48 -35.79
N GLN A 68 53.17 -47.39 -37.04
CA GLN A 68 53.66 -46.15 -37.63
C GLN A 68 52.57 -45.07 -37.71
N ASP A 69 51.36 -45.45 -38.12
CA ASP A 69 50.22 -44.53 -38.20
C ASP A 69 49.83 -44.00 -36.80
N LEU A 70 49.89 -44.86 -35.77
CA LEU A 70 49.63 -44.46 -34.38
C LEU A 70 50.66 -43.46 -33.86
N GLU A 71 51.94 -43.67 -34.15
CA GLU A 71 53.00 -42.71 -33.80
C GLU A 71 52.85 -41.38 -34.54
N ALA A 72 52.49 -41.42 -35.83
CA ALA A 72 52.22 -40.21 -36.62
C ALA A 72 51.03 -39.42 -36.06
N ILE A 73 49.93 -40.10 -35.73
CA ILE A 73 48.75 -39.49 -35.10
C ILE A 73 49.11 -38.92 -33.73
N ALA A 74 49.89 -39.63 -32.91
CA ALA A 74 50.33 -39.15 -31.60
C ALA A 74 51.17 -37.86 -31.71
N ASN A 75 52.11 -37.80 -32.66
CA ASN A 75 52.92 -36.60 -32.92
C ASN A 75 52.07 -35.42 -33.40
N ILE A 76 51.12 -35.66 -34.31
CA ILE A 76 50.20 -34.62 -34.79
C ILE A 76 49.29 -34.13 -33.66
N THR A 77 48.79 -35.04 -32.83
CA THR A 77 47.91 -34.70 -31.69
C THR A 77 48.66 -33.87 -30.66
N ARG A 78 49.91 -34.21 -30.35
CA ARG A 78 50.77 -33.43 -29.45
C ARG A 78 51.07 -32.04 -30.03
N GLY A 79 51.42 -31.96 -31.31
CA GLY A 79 51.62 -30.68 -32.00
C GLY A 79 50.36 -29.81 -32.04
N ALA A 80 49.18 -30.42 -32.19
CA ALA A 80 47.90 -29.72 -32.11
C ALA A 80 47.61 -29.21 -30.69
N GLN A 81 47.89 -30.02 -29.65
CA GLN A 81 47.75 -29.61 -28.25
C GLN A 81 48.67 -28.44 -27.90
N ASP A 82 49.95 -28.50 -28.30
CA ASP A 82 50.91 -27.41 -28.06
C ASP A 82 50.48 -26.13 -28.78
N LYS A 83 49.93 -26.26 -30.00
CA LYS A 83 49.39 -25.11 -30.74
C LYS A 83 48.12 -24.54 -30.12
N VAL A 84 47.26 -25.37 -29.54
CA VAL A 84 46.09 -24.93 -28.76
C VAL A 84 46.53 -24.21 -27.49
N VAL A 85 47.54 -24.70 -26.77
CA VAL A 85 48.11 -24.02 -25.59
C VAL A 85 48.71 -22.67 -25.99
N TYR A 86 49.51 -22.62 -27.07
CA TYR A 86 50.06 -21.37 -27.57
C TYR A 86 48.97 -20.38 -28.02
N LEU A 87 47.95 -20.84 -28.72
CA LEU A 87 46.80 -20.02 -29.11
C LEU A 87 46.06 -19.49 -27.88
N LYS A 88 45.83 -20.33 -26.87
CA LYS A 88 45.19 -19.93 -25.61
C LYS A 88 46.03 -18.93 -24.82
N ASP A 89 47.34 -19.11 -24.75
CA ASP A 89 48.25 -18.16 -24.10
C ASP A 89 48.32 -16.85 -24.88
N SER A 90 48.31 -16.90 -26.21
CA SER A 90 48.25 -15.72 -27.08
C SER A 90 46.90 -15.00 -26.97
N GLU A 91 45.79 -15.71 -26.81
CA GLU A 91 44.46 -15.16 -26.57
C GLU A 91 44.36 -14.55 -25.18
N THR A 92 44.97 -15.17 -24.17
CA THR A 92 45.07 -14.63 -22.81
C THR A 92 45.94 -13.38 -22.75
N GLN A 93 47.00 -13.31 -23.57
CA GLN A 93 47.80 -12.09 -23.75
C GLN A 93 47.09 -11.02 -24.59
N ALA A 94 46.32 -11.41 -25.61
CA ALA A 94 45.51 -10.51 -26.42
C ALA A 94 44.31 -9.94 -25.64
N GLN A 95 43.67 -10.72 -24.76
CA GLN A 95 42.65 -10.25 -23.83
C GLN A 95 43.22 -9.27 -22.78
N LYS A 96 44.50 -9.41 -22.40
CA LYS A 96 45.20 -8.38 -21.61
C LYS A 96 45.47 -7.09 -22.40
N GLN A 97 45.33 -7.11 -23.73
CA GLN A 97 45.54 -5.95 -24.61
C GLN A 97 44.23 -5.38 -25.21
N ALA A 98 43.10 -6.10 -25.14
CA ALA A 98 41.78 -5.51 -25.37
C ALA A 98 41.36 -4.73 -24.10
N PRO A 99 40.96 -3.46 -24.20
CA PRO A 99 40.78 -2.63 -23.02
C PRO A 99 39.45 -2.95 -22.34
N ASP A 100 39.50 -3.95 -21.46
CA ASP A 100 38.50 -4.41 -20.49
C ASP A 100 37.83 -3.24 -19.73
N THR A 101 38.52 -2.10 -19.67
CA THR A 101 38.07 -0.82 -19.12
C THR A 101 36.86 -0.22 -19.85
N TYR A 102 36.77 -0.28 -21.19
CA TYR A 102 35.65 0.36 -21.92
C TYR A 102 34.37 -0.46 -21.83
N ILE A 103 34.48 -1.78 -21.85
CA ILE A 103 33.33 -2.68 -21.66
C ILE A 103 32.78 -2.51 -20.25
N LYS A 104 33.64 -2.52 -19.22
CA LYS A 104 33.24 -2.26 -17.82
C LYS A 104 32.64 -0.87 -17.62
N LYS A 105 33.17 0.14 -18.31
CA LYS A 105 32.62 1.51 -18.26
C LYS A 105 31.26 1.60 -18.97
N SER A 106 31.07 0.86 -20.07
CA SER A 106 29.78 0.79 -20.78
C SER A 106 28.72 0.09 -19.94
N THR A 107 29.04 -1.02 -19.28
CA THR A 107 28.10 -1.70 -18.37
C THR A 107 27.77 -0.86 -17.13
N SER A 108 28.75 -0.18 -16.52
CA SER A 108 28.43 0.72 -15.39
C SER A 108 27.53 1.89 -15.83
N MET A 109 27.73 2.41 -17.04
CA MET A 109 26.88 3.46 -17.59
C MET A 109 25.44 2.97 -17.83
N LEU A 110 25.26 1.72 -18.25
CA LEU A 110 23.94 1.10 -18.38
C LEU A 110 23.25 0.90 -17.03
N ASP A 111 23.99 0.51 -15.99
CA ASP A 111 23.44 0.39 -14.62
C ASP A 111 22.99 1.75 -14.07
N ASP A 112 23.75 2.81 -14.33
CA ASP A 112 23.37 4.18 -13.96
C ASP A 112 22.10 4.63 -14.70
N ILE A 113 21.97 4.31 -16.00
CA ILE A 113 20.76 4.60 -16.79
C ILE A 113 19.54 3.91 -16.18
N LEU A 114 19.64 2.62 -15.85
CA LEU A 114 18.54 1.87 -15.21
C LEU A 114 18.19 2.44 -13.83
N ARG A 115 19.18 2.95 -13.10
CA ARG A 115 18.97 3.62 -11.81
C ARG A 115 18.25 4.95 -11.97
N PHE A 116 18.64 5.75 -12.96
CA PHE A 116 17.98 7.02 -13.27
C PHE A 116 16.55 6.81 -13.75
N GLU A 117 16.29 5.80 -14.58
CA GLU A 117 14.93 5.45 -15.04
C GLU A 117 13.99 5.19 -13.85
N LYS A 118 14.42 4.37 -12.87
CA LYS A 118 13.65 4.15 -11.64
C LYS A 118 13.40 5.43 -10.84
N SER A 119 14.41 6.30 -10.75
CA SER A 119 14.27 7.58 -10.06
C SER A 119 13.32 8.54 -10.77
N ILE A 120 13.32 8.54 -12.10
CA ILE A 120 12.44 9.36 -12.93
C ILE A 120 10.99 8.92 -12.73
N LEU A 121 10.72 7.61 -12.76
CA LEU A 121 9.38 7.07 -12.51
C LEU A 121 8.85 7.42 -11.12
N ALA A 122 9.71 7.34 -10.10
CA ALA A 122 9.33 7.72 -8.74
C ALA A 122 9.03 9.23 -8.60
N GLN A 123 9.82 10.08 -9.27
CA GLN A 123 9.57 11.52 -9.31
C GLN A 123 8.30 11.87 -10.09
N GLU A 124 8.02 11.16 -11.18
CA GLU A 124 6.81 11.34 -11.97
C GLU A 124 5.56 11.04 -11.13
N ASP A 125 5.56 9.94 -10.37
CA ASP A 125 4.47 9.63 -9.42
C ASP A 125 4.29 10.72 -8.36
N GLN A 126 5.39 11.21 -7.78
CA GLN A 126 5.34 12.32 -6.81
C GLN A 126 4.72 13.59 -7.43
N ILE A 127 5.06 13.91 -8.68
CA ILE A 127 4.51 15.07 -9.40
C ILE A 127 3.01 14.89 -9.59
N TYR A 128 2.54 13.71 -10.01
CA TYR A 128 1.11 13.43 -10.16
C TYR A 128 0.34 13.58 -8.83
N GLN A 129 0.90 13.10 -7.72
CA GLN A 129 0.30 13.27 -6.39
C GLN A 129 0.20 14.74 -5.99
N LEU A 130 1.27 15.52 -6.20
CA LEU A 130 1.28 16.96 -5.89
C LEU A 130 0.29 17.74 -6.77
N GLN A 131 0.16 17.38 -8.04
CA GLN A 131 -0.84 17.98 -8.94
C GLN A 131 -2.27 17.72 -8.45
N SER A 132 -2.58 16.49 -8.02
CA SER A 132 -3.88 16.15 -7.45
C SER A 132 -4.20 16.97 -6.20
N ILE A 133 -3.23 17.12 -5.30
CA ILE A 133 -3.36 17.95 -4.08
C ILE A 133 -3.55 19.43 -4.44
N LEU A 134 -2.80 19.95 -5.41
CA LEU A 134 -2.95 21.33 -5.87
C LEU A 134 -4.35 21.57 -6.44
N GLN A 135 -4.85 20.71 -7.30
CA GLN A 135 -6.21 20.80 -7.85
C GLN A 135 -7.28 20.74 -6.75
N ALA A 136 -7.12 19.85 -5.77
CA ALA A 136 -8.03 19.76 -4.63
C ALA A 136 -8.01 21.03 -3.77
N ASN A 137 -6.83 21.62 -3.56
CA ASN A 137 -6.68 22.86 -2.81
C ASN A 137 -7.24 24.07 -3.56
N GLU A 138 -7.05 24.16 -4.88
CA GLU A 138 -7.65 25.20 -5.73
C GLU A 138 -9.18 25.15 -5.67
N LYS A 139 -9.76 23.94 -5.71
CA LYS A 139 -11.20 23.75 -5.51
C LYS A 139 -11.65 24.26 -4.14
N ARG A 140 -10.96 23.87 -3.06
CA ARG A 140 -11.27 24.34 -1.70
C ARG A 140 -11.17 25.87 -1.58
N ILE A 141 -10.17 26.49 -2.20
CA ILE A 141 -10.04 27.96 -2.23
C ILE A 141 -11.25 28.60 -2.93
N THR A 142 -11.72 28.00 -4.01
CA THR A 142 -12.90 28.47 -4.74
C THR A 142 -14.17 28.34 -3.90
N ASP A 143 -14.36 27.19 -3.25
CA ASP A 143 -15.49 26.94 -2.33
C ASP A 143 -15.48 27.93 -1.15
N LEU A 144 -14.30 28.17 -0.55
CA LEU A 144 -14.14 29.14 0.53
C LEU A 144 -14.42 30.57 0.08
N LYS A 145 -13.99 30.95 -1.13
CA LYS A 145 -14.32 32.26 -1.72
C LYS A 145 -15.82 32.42 -1.90
N GLN A 146 -16.51 31.39 -2.41
CA GLN A 146 -17.96 31.42 -2.58
C GLN A 146 -18.67 31.55 -1.24
N MET A 147 -18.25 30.77 -0.23
CA MET A 147 -18.83 30.81 1.11
C MET A 147 -18.60 32.18 1.79
N SER A 148 -17.43 32.78 1.59
CA SER A 148 -17.12 34.12 2.06
C SER A 148 -18.01 35.19 1.39
N GLN A 149 -18.23 35.10 0.08
CA GLN A 149 -19.12 36.01 -0.64
C GLN A 149 -20.58 35.85 -0.19
N GLN A 150 -21.02 34.62 0.05
CA GLN A 150 -22.35 34.35 0.58
C GLN A 150 -22.52 34.95 1.99
N LEU A 151 -21.53 34.78 2.85
CA LEU A 151 -21.55 35.37 4.19
C LEU A 151 -21.59 36.91 4.12
N ASP A 152 -20.79 37.52 3.25
CA ASP A 152 -20.79 38.97 3.02
C ASP A 152 -22.18 39.48 2.60
N GLN A 153 -22.88 38.75 1.73
CA GLN A 153 -24.25 39.08 1.34
C GLN A 153 -25.22 39.00 2.52
N MET A 154 -25.12 37.98 3.36
CA MET A 154 -25.96 37.82 4.55
C MET A 154 -25.73 38.92 5.60
N CYS A 155 -24.54 39.53 5.60
CA CYS A 155 -24.18 40.60 6.52
C CYS A 155 -24.55 42.02 6.02
N LYS A 156 -25.15 42.16 4.82
CA LYS A 156 -25.57 43.48 4.29
C LYS A 156 -26.83 44.02 4.95
N GLU A 157 -27.71 43.15 5.41
CA GLU A 157 -28.88 43.58 6.16
C GLU A 157 -28.49 43.81 7.62
N PRO A 158 -28.82 44.97 8.21
CA PRO A 158 -28.56 45.20 9.62
C PRO A 158 -29.37 44.21 10.45
N CYS A 159 -28.75 43.66 11.50
CA CYS A 159 -29.45 42.80 12.45
C CYS A 159 -30.67 43.54 12.99
N LYS A 160 -31.86 43.00 12.77
CA LYS A 160 -33.07 43.51 13.40
C LYS A 160 -32.98 43.18 14.88
N ASP A 161 -33.01 44.18 15.74
CA ASP A 161 -33.04 43.98 17.18
C ASP A 161 -34.39 43.37 17.56
N THR A 162 -34.43 42.04 17.67
CA THR A 162 -35.63 41.26 18.02
C THR A 162 -35.65 40.91 19.51
N VAL A 163 -34.80 41.54 20.33
CA VAL A 163 -34.70 41.21 21.76
C VAL A 163 -35.91 41.79 22.50
N GLU A 164 -37.01 41.04 22.50
CA GLU A 164 -38.18 41.36 23.31
C GLU A 164 -37.97 40.84 24.74
N ILE A 165 -37.69 41.75 25.66
CA ILE A 165 -37.64 41.46 27.09
C ILE A 165 -39.07 41.59 27.64
N GLN A 166 -39.52 40.54 28.30
CA GLN A 166 -40.85 40.49 28.88
C GLN A 166 -40.94 41.42 30.11
N THR A 167 -42.08 42.09 30.27
CA THR A 167 -42.25 43.16 31.29
C THR A 167 -42.54 42.62 32.69
N VAL A 168 -43.01 41.38 32.80
CA VAL A 168 -43.31 40.75 34.09
C VAL A 168 -41.98 40.48 34.81
N THR A 169 -41.92 40.78 36.11
CA THR A 169 -40.72 40.55 36.92
C THR A 169 -41.04 39.76 38.17
N GLY A 170 -40.03 39.11 38.74
CA GLY A 170 -40.18 38.32 39.95
C GLY A 170 -38.86 37.95 40.60
N LYS A 171 -38.94 37.15 41.66
CA LYS A 171 -37.75 36.67 42.38
C LYS A 171 -36.97 35.62 41.60
N ASP A 172 -37.70 34.82 40.82
CA ASP A 172 -37.21 33.81 39.90
C ASP A 172 -38.28 33.55 38.83
N CYS A 173 -38.01 32.63 37.89
CA CYS A 173 -38.96 32.28 36.83
C CYS A 173 -40.25 31.61 37.34
N GLN A 174 -40.24 30.96 38.50
CA GLN A 174 -41.46 30.36 39.05
C GLN A 174 -42.38 31.43 39.63
N ASP A 175 -41.84 32.43 40.32
CA ASP A 175 -42.61 33.61 40.76
C ASP A 175 -43.17 34.39 39.56
N ILE A 176 -42.41 34.52 38.47
CA ILE A 176 -42.88 35.10 37.21
C ILE A 176 -44.05 34.30 36.63
N ALA A 177 -43.95 32.98 36.56
CA ALA A 177 -45.03 32.12 36.09
C ALA A 177 -46.28 32.22 36.99
N ASN A 178 -46.10 32.27 38.31
CA ASN A 178 -47.20 32.46 39.28
C ASN A 178 -47.93 33.80 39.10
N LYS A 179 -47.25 34.83 38.59
CA LYS A 179 -47.82 36.14 38.23
C LYS A 179 -48.56 36.15 36.89
N GLY A 180 -48.68 35.00 36.23
CA GLY A 180 -49.47 34.81 35.01
C GLY A 180 -48.68 34.87 33.71
N ALA A 181 -47.34 34.93 33.77
CA ALA A 181 -46.52 34.77 32.57
C ALA A 181 -46.66 33.36 31.99
N LYS A 182 -46.81 33.25 30.67
CA LYS A 182 -47.04 31.97 29.95
C LYS A 182 -46.05 31.71 28.83
N VAL A 183 -45.21 32.69 28.49
CA VAL A 183 -44.32 32.65 27.33
C VAL A 183 -42.89 32.46 27.81
N SER A 184 -42.20 31.45 27.30
CA SER A 184 -40.75 31.30 27.52
C SER A 184 -39.99 32.42 26.83
N GLY A 185 -38.94 32.93 27.47
CA GLY A 185 -38.18 34.05 26.92
C GLY A 185 -37.33 34.76 27.97
N LEU A 186 -36.96 36.01 27.67
CA LEU A 186 -36.11 36.82 28.54
C LEU A 186 -36.92 37.61 29.55
N TYR A 187 -36.54 37.46 30.82
CA TYR A 187 -37.17 38.16 31.94
C TYR A 187 -36.10 38.71 32.90
N TYR A 188 -36.42 39.81 33.56
CA TYR A 188 -35.63 40.28 34.69
C TYR A 188 -36.10 39.62 35.99
N VAL A 189 -35.16 39.05 36.72
CA VAL A 189 -35.38 38.52 38.08
C VAL A 189 -34.58 39.32 39.10
N LYS A 190 -35.14 39.47 40.29
CA LYS A 190 -34.47 40.07 41.45
C LYS A 190 -34.67 39.19 42.68
N PRO A 191 -33.75 38.24 42.94
CA PRO A 191 -33.77 37.45 44.16
C PRO A 191 -33.71 38.33 45.41
N ALA A 192 -34.23 37.84 46.55
CA ALA A 192 -34.44 38.65 47.75
C ALA A 192 -33.17 39.35 48.29
N ARG A 193 -32.00 38.72 48.15
CA ARG A 193 -30.70 39.26 48.59
C ARG A 193 -29.86 39.84 47.45
N ALA A 194 -30.39 39.85 46.23
CA ALA A 194 -29.67 40.39 45.09
C ALA A 194 -29.66 41.93 45.14
N PRO A 195 -28.49 42.58 45.00
CA PRO A 195 -28.42 44.04 45.00
C PRO A 195 -29.18 44.64 43.81
N GLU A 196 -29.02 44.02 42.64
CA GLU A 196 -29.60 44.45 41.37
C GLU A 196 -30.38 43.31 40.70
N ALA A 197 -31.34 43.69 39.86
CA ALA A 197 -32.04 42.73 39.00
C ALA A 197 -31.12 42.31 37.84
N PHE A 198 -31.24 41.06 37.40
CA PHE A 198 -30.46 40.55 36.28
C PHE A 198 -31.34 39.76 35.32
N LEU A 199 -30.89 39.71 34.06
CA LEU A 199 -31.61 39.04 32.98
C LEU A 199 -31.38 37.52 33.06
N VAL A 200 -32.45 36.76 32.84
CA VAL A 200 -32.45 35.29 32.74
C VAL A 200 -33.33 34.84 31.59
N TYR A 201 -33.10 33.62 31.11
CA TYR A 201 -34.07 32.93 30.27
C TYR A 201 -34.99 32.08 31.16
N CYS A 202 -36.30 32.30 31.04
CA CYS A 202 -37.33 31.50 31.71
C CYS A 202 -37.93 30.51 30.72
N GLU A 203 -37.92 29.24 31.06
CA GLU A 203 -38.71 28.21 30.40
C GLU A 203 -40.01 28.00 31.18
N ILE A 204 -41.12 28.46 30.62
CA ILE A 204 -42.45 28.36 31.25
C ILE A 204 -43.27 27.34 30.45
N ASP A 205 -43.74 26.30 31.14
CA ASP A 205 -44.59 25.29 30.51
C ASP A 205 -46.09 25.61 30.60
N SER A 206 -46.90 24.82 29.91
CA SER A 206 -48.36 24.96 29.90
C SER A 206 -49.02 24.75 31.27
N PHE A 207 -48.30 24.17 32.23
CA PHE A 207 -48.78 23.92 33.59
C PHE A 207 -48.38 25.05 34.56
N GLY A 208 -47.72 26.11 34.06
CA GLY A 208 -47.29 27.25 34.88
C GLY A 208 -46.04 26.96 35.70
N ARG A 209 -45.24 25.94 35.35
CA ARG A 209 -43.93 25.71 35.96
C ARG A 209 -42.90 26.56 35.24
N GLY A 210 -42.20 27.41 36.00
CA GLY A 210 -41.20 28.33 35.48
C GLY A 210 -39.79 27.92 35.90
N TRP A 211 -39.00 27.46 34.94
CA TRP A 211 -37.60 27.10 35.15
C TRP A 211 -36.69 28.27 34.82
N THR A 212 -35.79 28.60 35.74
CA THR A 212 -34.71 29.55 35.49
C THR A 212 -33.54 28.79 34.87
N VAL A 213 -33.20 29.07 33.61
CA VAL A 213 -32.11 28.36 32.93
C VAL A 213 -30.77 28.93 33.39
N LEU A 214 -29.93 28.07 33.97
CA LEU A 214 -28.63 28.44 34.54
C LEU A 214 -27.48 28.32 33.52
N GLN A 215 -27.60 27.37 32.60
CA GLN A 215 -26.60 27.06 31.57
C GLN A 215 -27.31 26.53 30.32
N ARG A 216 -26.81 26.90 29.14
CA ARG A 216 -27.23 26.33 27.85
C ARG A 216 -26.00 25.99 26.99
N ARG A 217 -25.98 24.78 26.42
CA ARG A 217 -25.03 24.30 25.39
C ARG A 217 -25.81 23.71 24.22
N ARG A 218 -25.37 23.96 22.99
CA ARG A 218 -26.04 23.51 21.77
C ARG A 218 -25.12 23.40 20.56
N ASP A 219 -24.31 24.42 20.26
CA ASP A 219 -23.64 24.58 18.97
C ASP A 219 -22.14 24.89 19.07
N GLY A 220 -21.62 25.08 20.29
CA GLY A 220 -20.21 25.43 20.51
C GLY A 220 -19.86 26.87 20.12
N SER A 221 -20.86 27.75 19.97
CA SER A 221 -20.66 29.17 19.64
C SER A 221 -19.95 29.96 20.76
N VAL A 222 -20.00 29.48 22.00
CA VAL A 222 -19.35 30.13 23.15
C VAL A 222 -18.27 29.21 23.72
N ASP A 223 -17.08 29.78 23.90
CA ASP A 223 -15.98 29.08 24.56
C ASP A 223 -16.18 29.07 26.09
N PHE A 224 -16.20 27.88 26.70
CA PHE A 224 -16.35 27.66 28.14
C PHE A 224 -15.01 27.55 28.88
N ASN A 225 -13.86 27.65 28.19
CA ASN A 225 -12.56 27.77 28.84
C ASN A 225 -12.35 29.20 29.37
N LYS A 226 -12.93 29.48 30.53
CA LYS A 226 -13.04 30.82 31.11
C LYS A 226 -12.40 30.88 32.49
N ASN A 227 -11.93 32.07 32.86
CA ASN A 227 -11.34 32.28 34.17
C ASN A 227 -12.41 32.38 35.27
N TRP A 228 -11.96 32.42 36.53
CA TRP A 228 -12.86 32.47 37.69
C TRP A 228 -13.83 33.65 37.66
N ILE A 229 -13.35 34.85 37.30
CA ILE A 229 -14.18 36.06 37.28
C ILE A 229 -15.31 35.90 36.26
N GLN A 230 -15.01 35.35 35.08
CA GLN A 230 -16.00 35.10 34.05
C GLN A 230 -17.04 34.06 34.50
N TYR A 231 -16.63 32.98 35.16
CA TYR A 231 -17.57 32.01 35.74
C TYR A 231 -18.42 32.61 36.87
N LYS A 232 -17.85 33.53 37.66
CA LYS A 232 -18.56 34.23 38.72
C LYS A 232 -19.66 35.15 38.16
N GLU A 233 -19.32 36.00 37.20
CA GLU A 233 -20.22 37.02 36.64
C GLU A 233 -21.17 36.46 35.56
N GLY A 234 -20.74 35.42 34.85
CA GLY A 234 -21.44 34.85 33.70
C GLY A 234 -20.82 35.26 32.35
N PHE A 235 -21.11 34.49 31.32
CA PHE A 235 -20.65 34.74 29.94
C PHE A 235 -21.59 34.09 28.91
N GLY A 236 -21.41 34.46 27.64
CA GLY A 236 -22.30 34.06 26.54
C GLY A 236 -23.47 35.03 26.38
N TYR A 237 -24.48 34.60 25.62
CA TYR A 237 -25.59 35.47 25.24
C TYR A 237 -26.93 34.82 25.60
N LEU A 238 -27.86 35.62 26.09
CA LEU A 238 -29.25 35.22 26.27
C LEU A 238 -30.04 35.63 25.02
N SER A 239 -30.89 34.73 24.52
CA SER A 239 -31.75 34.98 23.36
C SER A 239 -33.20 34.67 23.68
N PRO A 240 -34.18 35.45 23.18
CA PRO A 240 -35.61 35.18 23.40
C PRO A 240 -36.06 33.83 22.85
N ASP A 241 -35.37 33.28 21.85
CA ASP A 241 -35.70 32.06 21.13
C ASP A 241 -34.81 30.86 21.51
N ASP A 242 -34.01 30.97 22.57
CA ASP A 242 -33.20 29.89 23.13
C ASP A 242 -32.20 29.27 22.14
N ARG A 243 -31.61 30.12 21.28
CA ARG A 243 -30.65 29.69 20.25
C ARG A 243 -29.19 29.91 20.60
N THR A 244 -28.91 30.50 21.76
CA THR A 244 -27.57 30.91 22.17
C THR A 244 -27.05 30.05 23.32
N GLU A 245 -25.72 30.03 23.48
CA GLU A 245 -25.05 29.41 24.62
C GLU A 245 -24.69 30.44 25.69
N PHE A 246 -24.79 30.04 26.96
CA PHE A 246 -24.41 30.91 28.07
C PHE A 246 -24.16 30.13 29.37
N TRP A 247 -23.44 30.81 30.27
CA TRP A 247 -23.33 30.51 31.68
C TRP A 247 -23.86 31.70 32.47
N LEU A 248 -24.89 31.51 33.29
CA LEU A 248 -25.56 32.63 33.97
C LEU A 248 -24.62 33.41 34.90
N GLY A 249 -23.73 32.71 35.60
CA GLY A 249 -22.79 33.26 36.59
C GLY A 249 -23.02 32.67 37.98
N ASN A 250 -21.95 32.23 38.64
CA ASN A 250 -22.00 31.55 39.94
C ASN A 250 -22.62 32.44 41.03
N GLU A 251 -22.33 33.74 41.00
CA GLU A 251 -22.89 34.68 41.99
C GLU A 251 -24.42 34.75 41.87
N LYS A 252 -24.92 34.84 40.63
CA LYS A 252 -26.37 34.87 40.35
C LYS A 252 -27.04 33.55 40.74
N MET A 253 -26.40 32.41 40.45
CA MET A 253 -26.89 31.08 40.86
C MET A 253 -26.92 30.93 42.38
N HIS A 254 -25.93 31.47 43.09
CA HIS A 254 -25.91 31.49 44.54
C HIS A 254 -27.08 32.34 45.08
N LEU A 255 -27.25 33.56 44.57
CA LEU A 255 -28.35 34.45 44.97
C LEU A 255 -29.73 33.83 44.75
N LEU A 256 -29.91 33.06 43.66
CA LEU A 256 -31.15 32.31 43.40
C LEU A 256 -31.37 31.18 44.41
N SER A 257 -30.33 30.39 44.70
CA SER A 257 -30.48 29.19 45.53
C SER A 257 -30.63 29.48 47.03
N VAL A 258 -30.11 30.61 47.53
CA VAL A 258 -30.15 30.95 48.97
C VAL A 258 -31.22 31.98 49.34
N GLN A 259 -32.06 32.40 48.40
CA GLN A 259 -33.01 33.49 48.64
C GLN A 259 -34.16 33.14 49.59
N SER A 260 -34.46 31.85 49.78
CA SER A 260 -35.53 31.38 50.66
C SER A 260 -35.17 30.05 51.30
N SER A 261 -35.91 29.67 52.34
CA SER A 261 -35.80 28.34 52.96
C SER A 261 -36.46 27.23 52.14
N VAL A 262 -37.10 27.56 51.02
CA VAL A 262 -37.71 26.58 50.11
C VAL A 262 -36.60 25.96 49.26
N PRO A 263 -36.48 24.62 49.22
CA PRO A 263 -35.45 23.96 48.42
C PRO A 263 -35.75 24.09 46.93
N TYR A 264 -34.70 24.34 46.14
CA TYR A 264 -34.75 24.29 44.68
C TYR A 264 -34.39 22.89 44.19
N VAL A 265 -35.04 22.45 43.12
CA VAL A 265 -34.67 21.22 42.40
C VAL A 265 -33.89 21.62 41.15
N LEU A 266 -32.74 21.00 40.93
CA LEU A 266 -31.95 21.16 39.72
C LEU A 266 -32.36 20.10 38.68
N ARG A 267 -32.61 20.54 37.45
CA ARG A 267 -32.89 19.65 36.31
C ARG A 267 -31.79 19.82 35.27
N ILE A 268 -31.16 18.71 34.90
CA ILE A 268 -30.16 18.66 33.82
C ILE A 268 -30.77 17.90 32.65
N GLU A 269 -30.80 18.53 31.49
CA GLU A 269 -31.26 17.94 30.23
C GLU A 269 -30.10 17.87 29.25
N MET A 270 -29.88 16.70 28.65
CA MET A 270 -28.82 16.45 27.68
C MET A 270 -29.42 15.79 26.43
N VAL A 271 -28.87 16.14 25.27
CA VAL A 271 -29.25 15.56 23.98
C VAL A 271 -27.96 15.09 23.30
N ASP A 272 -27.95 13.86 22.80
CA ASP A 272 -26.82 13.37 22.00
C ASP A 272 -26.93 13.81 20.52
N TRP A 273 -25.91 13.50 19.73
CA TRP A 273 -25.84 13.87 18.31
C TRP A 273 -26.88 13.15 17.44
N GLU A 274 -27.48 12.06 17.94
CA GLU A 274 -28.55 11.31 17.30
C GLU A 274 -29.95 11.85 17.67
N GLY A 275 -30.01 12.82 18.60
CA GLY A 275 -31.24 13.45 19.07
C GLY A 275 -31.88 12.77 20.28
N ASN A 276 -31.24 11.77 20.90
CA ASN A 276 -31.77 11.12 22.09
C ASN A 276 -31.64 12.03 23.31
N LYS A 277 -32.76 12.25 24.01
CA LYS A 277 -32.82 13.13 25.19
C LYS A 277 -32.76 12.35 26.50
N LYS A 278 -31.97 12.83 27.45
CA LYS A 278 -31.90 12.33 28.83
C LYS A 278 -32.10 13.48 29.81
N VAL A 279 -32.93 13.25 30.82
CA VAL A 279 -33.26 14.24 31.87
C VAL A 279 -32.92 13.64 33.22
N LYS A 280 -32.25 14.41 34.08
CA LYS A 280 -31.95 14.04 35.47
C LYS A 280 -32.36 15.17 36.41
N GLY A 281 -33.20 14.84 37.38
CA GLY A 281 -33.52 15.71 38.51
C GLY A 281 -32.56 15.46 39.67
N MET A 282 -32.17 16.53 40.36
CA MET A 282 -31.37 16.50 41.58
C MET A 282 -32.10 17.39 42.60
N VAL A 283 -32.48 16.80 43.74
CA VAL A 283 -33.16 17.46 44.86
C VAL A 283 -32.13 17.87 45.89
#